data_AF-A0A652K212-F1
#
_entry.id   AF-A0A652K212-F1
#
_cell.length_a   1.000
_cell.length_b   1.000
_cell.length_c   1.000
_cell.angle_alpha   90.00
_cell.angle_beta   90.00
_cell.angle_gamma   90.00
#
_symmetry.space_group_name_H-M   'P 1'
#
loop_
_entity.id
_entity.type
_entity.pdbx_description
1 polymer ?
#
loop_
_entity_poly.entity_id
_entity_poly.type
_entity_poly.pdbx_seq_one_letter_code
_entity_poly.pdbx_strand_id
1 'polypeptide(L)'
;PAATHPLTLDPEVRVALITLSQGDRGELLDAVDHRFQGLVVAAFGAGHAPAWLVEPLAALARRIPVVLASRTGAGPTLTDTYRGPGSEYDLLRHGLVPAGPLDPAKARILLHALLSDGAAGPEGYDRPRITAAFAHLNGAGLA
;
A
#
# COMPACT_ATOMS: atom_id res chain seq x y z
N PRO A 1 -20.42 14.78 -15.43
CA PRO A 1 -19.92 15.62 -14.32
C PRO A 1 -19.58 14.75 -13.10
N ALA A 2 -18.35 14.83 -12.57
CA ALA A 2 -18.00 14.18 -11.32
C ALA A 2 -18.72 14.91 -10.17
N ALA A 3 -19.62 14.22 -9.47
CA ALA A 3 -20.27 14.77 -8.30
C ALA A 3 -19.23 14.93 -7.18
N THR A 4 -19.16 16.12 -6.59
CA THR A 4 -18.32 16.37 -5.41
C THR A 4 -18.99 15.75 -4.20
N HIS A 5 -18.57 14.54 -3.85
CA HIS A 5 -18.95 13.93 -2.58
C HIS A 5 -17.96 14.35 -1.50
N PRO A 6 -18.40 14.87 -0.35
CA PRO A 6 -17.50 15.19 0.73
C PRO A 6 -16.83 13.91 1.24
N LEU A 7 -15.49 13.92 1.31
CA LEU A 7 -14.73 12.84 1.93
C LEU A 7 -15.12 12.74 3.41
N THR A 8 -15.66 11.58 3.81
CA THR A 8 -15.90 11.28 5.21
C THR A 8 -14.68 10.54 5.75
N LEU A 9 -14.00 11.12 6.75
CA LEU A 9 -12.89 10.46 7.43
C LEU A 9 -13.40 9.79 8.70
N ASP A 10 -13.37 8.47 8.73
CA ASP A 10 -13.75 7.65 9.87
C ASP A 10 -12.56 7.56 10.85
N PRO A 11 -12.69 8.08 12.10
CA PRO A 11 -11.60 8.06 13.08
C PRO A 11 -11.24 6.65 13.59
N GLU A 12 -12.11 5.65 13.38
CA GLU A 12 -11.84 4.27 13.77
C GLU A 12 -10.94 3.54 12.75
N VAL A 13 -10.80 4.07 11.53
CA VAL A 13 -9.91 3.52 10.52
C VAL A 13 -8.45 3.76 10.91
N ARG A 14 -7.69 2.67 11.01
CA ARG A 14 -6.26 2.67 11.36
C ARG A 14 -5.45 2.14 10.20
N VAL A 15 -4.66 3.03 9.62
CA VAL A 15 -3.65 2.70 8.60
C VAL A 15 -2.26 2.83 9.19
N ALA A 16 -1.54 1.71 9.25
CA ALA A 16 -0.14 1.67 9.65
C ALA A 16 0.76 2.23 8.55
N LEU A 17 1.89 2.80 8.94
CA LEU A 17 2.97 3.17 8.02
C LEU A 17 4.28 2.66 8.62
N ILE A 18 4.92 1.72 7.92
CA ILE A 18 6.17 1.09 8.35
C ILE A 18 7.24 1.40 7.31
N THR A 19 8.36 1.94 7.78
CA THR A 19 9.53 2.17 6.93
C THR A 19 10.50 1.02 7.08
N LEU A 20 10.76 0.31 5.98
CA LEU A 20 11.77 -0.74 5.97
C LEU A 20 13.15 -0.11 6.10
N SER A 21 13.96 -0.69 7.00
CA SER A 21 15.29 -0.18 7.33
C SER A 21 16.36 -1.27 7.28
N GLN A 22 17.62 -0.87 7.28
CA GLN A 22 18.71 -1.85 7.32
C GLN A 22 18.71 -2.54 8.69
N GLY A 23 18.74 -3.88 8.68
CA GLY A 23 18.68 -4.68 9.89
C GLY A 23 17.26 -5.03 10.36
N ASP A 24 16.24 -4.64 9.60
CA ASP A 24 14.83 -4.99 9.86
C ASP A 24 14.58 -6.50 9.73
N ARG A 25 13.98 -7.11 10.75
CA ARG A 25 13.62 -8.54 10.77
C ARG A 25 12.11 -8.78 10.77
N GLY A 26 11.31 -7.72 10.62
CA GLY A 26 9.86 -7.79 10.54
C GLY A 26 9.13 -7.50 11.87
N GLU A 27 9.84 -7.13 12.94
CA GLU A 27 9.22 -6.93 14.26
C GLU A 27 8.11 -5.87 14.24
N LEU A 28 8.23 -4.85 13.38
CA LEU A 28 7.19 -3.84 13.21
C LEU A 28 5.99 -4.36 12.40
N LEU A 29 6.19 -5.32 11.49
CA LEU A 29 5.08 -5.95 10.77
C LEU A 29 4.22 -6.79 11.72
N ASP A 30 4.84 -7.45 12.70
CA ASP A 30 4.12 -8.22 13.74
C ASP A 30 3.20 -7.34 14.60
N ALA A 31 3.52 -6.05 14.73
CA ALA A 31 2.68 -5.08 15.43
C ALA A 31 1.40 -4.71 14.66
N VAL A 32 1.31 -5.05 13.37
CA VAL A 32 0.12 -4.82 12.52
C VAL A 32 -0.89 -5.94 12.75
N ASP A 33 -1.59 -5.86 13.88
CA ASP A 33 -2.63 -6.81 14.26
C ASP A 33 -3.99 -6.52 13.58
N HIS A 34 -5.07 -7.11 14.12
CA HIS A 34 -6.44 -6.99 13.61
C HIS A 34 -7.06 -5.60 13.79
N ARG A 35 -6.44 -4.70 14.58
CA ARG A 35 -6.92 -3.33 14.77
C ARG A 35 -6.62 -2.44 13.57
N PHE A 36 -5.72 -2.84 12.68
CA PHE A 36 -5.38 -2.10 11.47
C PHE A 36 -6.20 -2.60 10.27
N GLN A 37 -6.72 -1.65 9.48
CA GLN A 37 -7.48 -1.89 8.26
C GLN A 37 -6.65 -1.64 7.00
N GLY A 38 -5.42 -1.15 7.13
CA GLY A 38 -4.51 -0.94 6.02
C GLY A 38 -3.07 -0.77 6.48
N LEU A 39 -2.14 -1.03 5.57
CA LEU A 39 -0.71 -0.84 5.77
C LEU A 39 -0.10 -0.13 4.56
N VAL A 40 0.73 0.87 4.83
CA VAL A 40 1.68 1.41 3.86
C VAL A 40 3.08 0.98 4.25
N VAL A 41 3.82 0.42 3.29
CA VAL A 41 5.21 0.03 3.44
C VAL A 41 6.06 1.03 2.68
N ALA A 42 6.91 1.77 3.39
CA ALA A 42 7.98 2.55 2.77
C ALA A 42 9.15 1.62 2.46
N ALA A 43 9.15 1.07 1.25
CA ALA A 43 10.08 0.08 0.74
C ALA A 43 11.36 0.71 0.18
N PHE A 44 12.38 -0.12 -0.06
CA PHE A 44 13.66 0.33 -0.61
C PHE A 44 13.53 0.73 -2.08
N GLY A 45 14.05 1.92 -2.42
CA GLY A 45 14.25 2.37 -3.80
C GLY A 45 13.04 2.14 -4.70
N ALA A 46 13.22 1.34 -5.74
CA ALA A 46 12.21 1.01 -6.73
C ALA A 46 11.02 0.16 -6.22
N GLY A 47 10.88 -0.09 -4.92
CA GLY A 47 9.81 -0.92 -4.35
C GLY A 47 10.28 -2.31 -3.96
N HIS A 48 11.43 -2.41 -3.27
CA HIS A 48 12.01 -3.68 -2.85
C HIS A 48 11.89 -3.90 -1.34
N ALA A 49 11.77 -5.16 -0.95
CA ALA A 49 11.87 -5.61 0.44
C ALA A 49 12.89 -6.76 0.54
N PRO A 50 13.51 -6.97 1.71
CA PRO A 50 14.25 -8.20 1.98
C PRO A 50 13.38 -9.44 1.75
N ALA A 51 13.95 -10.50 1.16
CA ALA A 51 13.22 -11.71 0.77
C ALA A 51 12.48 -12.37 1.95
N TRP A 52 13.03 -12.31 3.16
CA TRP A 52 12.37 -12.86 4.37
C TRP A 52 11.10 -12.12 4.78
N LEU A 53 10.86 -10.90 4.28
CA LEU A 53 9.64 -10.14 4.53
C LEU A 53 8.55 -10.37 3.47
N VAL A 54 8.84 -11.12 2.40
CA VAL A 54 7.85 -11.38 1.33
C VAL A 54 6.63 -12.11 1.88
N GLU A 55 6.81 -13.23 2.59
CA GLU A 55 5.67 -13.99 3.13
C GLU A 55 4.90 -13.22 4.22
N PRO A 56 5.55 -12.56 5.21
CA PRO A 56 4.84 -11.70 6.15
C PRO A 56 4.00 -10.61 5.47
N LEU A 57 4.54 -9.95 4.44
CA LEU A 57 3.81 -8.93 3.68
C LEU A 57 2.68 -9.52 2.86
N ALA A 58 2.89 -10.68 2.23
CA ALA A 58 1.86 -11.40 1.48
C ALA A 58 0.71 -11.86 2.41
N ALA A 59 1.04 -12.33 3.61
CA ALA A 59 0.05 -12.70 4.62
C ALA A 59 -0.81 -11.52 5.06
N LEU A 60 -0.20 -10.35 5.25
CA LEU A 60 -0.94 -9.11 5.52
C LEU A 60 -1.80 -8.70 4.32
N ALA A 61 -1.29 -8.81 3.08
CA ALA A 61 -2.02 -8.46 1.87
C ALA A 61 -3.27 -9.31 1.63
N ARG A 62 -3.30 -10.55 2.14
CA ARG A 62 -4.51 -11.40 2.13
C ARG A 62 -5.60 -10.91 3.09
N ARG A 63 -5.25 -10.09 4.10
CA ARG A 63 -6.16 -9.62 5.15
C ARG A 63 -6.57 -8.16 4.99
N ILE A 64 -5.62 -7.29 4.65
CA ILE A 64 -5.79 -5.85 4.52
C ILE A 64 -5.06 -5.33 3.27
N PRO A 65 -5.46 -4.18 2.70
CA PRO A 65 -4.67 -3.55 1.64
C PRO A 65 -3.28 -3.18 2.17
N VAL A 66 -2.26 -3.69 1.49
CA VAL A 66 -0.85 -3.35 1.72
C VAL A 66 -0.35 -2.55 0.51
N VAL A 67 -0.08 -1.27 0.73
CA VAL A 67 0.41 -0.34 -0.29
C VAL A 67 1.93 -0.24 -0.20
N LEU A 68 2.59 -0.42 -1.33
CA LEU A 68 4.04 -0.36 -1.50
C LEU A 68 4.44 1.01 -2.05
N ALA A 69 5.10 1.82 -1.23
CA ALA A 69 5.61 3.15 -1.61
C ALA A 69 7.14 3.17 -1.49
N SER A 70 7.83 4.01 -2.27
CA SER A 70 9.27 4.19 -2.07
C SER A 70 9.55 5.03 -0.81
N ARG A 71 10.50 4.59 0.01
CA ARG A 71 11.01 5.37 1.15
C ARG A 71 11.89 6.56 0.75
N THR A 72 12.24 6.72 -0.53
CA THR A 72 13.08 7.84 -1.02
C THR A 72 12.35 9.19 -1.02
N GLY A 73 11.03 9.20 -0.78
CA GLY A 73 10.22 10.42 -0.65
C GLY A 73 9.76 11.02 -1.99
N ALA A 74 10.24 10.49 -3.12
CA ALA A 74 9.77 10.86 -4.45
C ALA A 74 10.10 9.76 -5.47
N GLY A 75 9.33 9.76 -6.57
CA GLY A 75 9.48 8.84 -7.69
C GLY A 75 8.64 7.56 -7.53
N PRO A 76 8.21 6.96 -8.64
CA PRO A 76 7.41 5.75 -8.60
C PRO A 76 8.25 4.55 -8.17
N THR A 77 7.56 3.53 -7.65
CA THR A 77 8.11 2.17 -7.67
C THR A 77 8.09 1.65 -9.10
N LEU A 78 8.96 0.69 -9.41
CA LEU A 78 8.85 -0.07 -10.66
C LEU A 78 7.65 -1.03 -10.57
N THR A 79 7.29 -1.66 -11.68
CA THR A 79 6.15 -2.58 -11.74
C THR A 79 6.43 -3.89 -12.47
N ASP A 80 7.44 -3.95 -13.34
CA ASP A 80 7.77 -5.16 -14.11
C ASP A 80 9.24 -5.21 -14.56
N THR A 81 10.19 -4.90 -13.66
CA THR A 81 11.62 -4.81 -14.01
C THR A 81 12.44 -5.96 -13.43
N TYR A 82 12.47 -6.10 -12.11
CA TYR A 82 13.23 -7.13 -11.41
C TYR A 82 12.31 -8.26 -10.98
N ARG A 83 12.75 -9.51 -11.13
CA ARG A 83 11.91 -10.71 -10.89
C ARG A 83 12.43 -11.63 -9.79
N GLY A 84 13.37 -11.15 -8.96
CA GLY A 84 13.91 -11.90 -7.82
C GLY A 84 13.02 -11.79 -6.58
N PRO A 85 13.19 -12.67 -5.58
CA PRO A 85 12.45 -12.58 -4.32
C PRO A 85 12.59 -11.21 -3.66
N GLY A 86 11.46 -10.62 -3.27
CA GLY A 86 11.39 -9.30 -2.65
C GLY A 86 11.54 -8.12 -3.62
N SER A 87 11.62 -8.37 -4.93
CA SER A 87 11.50 -7.30 -5.93
C SER A 87 10.10 -6.72 -5.96
N GLU A 88 9.96 -5.58 -6.63
CA GLU A 88 8.64 -4.98 -6.88
C GLU A 88 7.71 -5.94 -7.61
N TYR A 89 8.20 -6.66 -8.62
CA TYR A 89 7.38 -7.61 -9.38
C TYR A 89 6.87 -8.74 -8.47
N ASP A 90 7.74 -9.27 -7.62
CA ASP A 90 7.42 -10.34 -6.69
C ASP A 90 6.35 -9.88 -5.69
N LEU A 91 6.58 -8.75 -5.03
CA LEU A 91 5.66 -8.17 -4.06
C LEU A 91 4.29 -7.83 -4.67
N LEU A 92 4.25 -7.30 -5.89
CA LEU A 92 3.00 -7.02 -6.60
C LEU A 92 2.22 -8.30 -6.93
N ARG A 93 2.91 -9.38 -7.31
CA ARG A 93 2.27 -10.71 -7.52
C ARG A 93 1.74 -11.31 -6.23
N HIS A 94 2.36 -10.99 -5.10
CA HIS A 94 1.88 -11.35 -3.77
C HIS A 94 0.73 -10.46 -3.27
N GLY A 95 0.23 -9.56 -4.11
CA GLY A 95 -0.96 -8.78 -3.83
C GLY A 95 -0.67 -7.44 -3.15
N LEU A 96 0.55 -6.93 -3.15
CA LEU A 96 0.77 -5.54 -2.74
C LEU A 96 0.24 -4.59 -3.82
N VAL A 97 -0.13 -3.37 -3.42
CA VAL A 97 -0.66 -2.32 -4.31
C VAL A 97 0.43 -1.26 -4.51
N PRO A 98 0.81 -0.90 -5.74
CA PRO A 98 1.81 0.13 -5.95
C PRO A 98 1.24 1.50 -5.59
N ALA A 99 1.98 2.31 -4.85
CA ALA A 99 1.57 3.66 -4.46
C ALA A 99 1.58 4.68 -5.62
N GLY A 100 2.09 4.28 -6.79
CA GLY A 100 2.31 5.18 -7.91
C GLY A 100 3.34 6.26 -7.56
N PRO A 101 3.08 7.56 -7.84
CA PRO A 101 4.03 8.62 -7.55
C PRO A 101 4.02 9.07 -6.07
N LEU A 102 3.12 8.51 -5.25
CA LEU A 102 2.93 8.98 -3.88
C LEU A 102 4.05 8.49 -2.98
N ASP A 103 4.57 9.42 -2.18
CA ASP A 103 5.39 9.07 -1.02
C ASP A 103 4.55 8.33 0.04
N PRO A 104 5.20 7.67 1.02
CA PRO A 104 4.50 6.84 1.99
C PRO A 104 3.49 7.61 2.86
N ALA A 105 3.75 8.89 3.15
CA ALA A 105 2.84 9.69 3.96
C ALA A 105 1.57 10.05 3.18
N LYS A 106 1.70 10.45 1.92
CA LYS A 106 0.55 10.73 1.03
C LYS A 106 -0.23 9.46 0.69
N ALA A 107 0.47 8.35 0.42
CA ALA A 107 -0.16 7.06 0.18
C ALA A 107 -1.02 6.62 1.37
N ARG A 108 -0.54 6.87 2.60
CA ARG A 108 -1.32 6.58 3.82
C ARG A 108 -2.60 7.40 3.91
N ILE A 109 -2.54 8.69 3.56
CA ILE A 109 -3.71 9.58 3.57
C ILE A 109 -4.74 9.08 2.55
N LEU A 110 -4.32 8.76 1.32
CA LEU A 110 -5.23 8.23 0.30
C LEU A 110 -5.85 6.90 0.72
N LEU A 111 -5.05 5.96 1.23
CA LEU A 111 -5.55 4.67 1.69
C LEU A 111 -6.56 4.83 2.83
N HIS A 112 -6.28 5.70 3.80
CA HIS A 112 -7.21 6.01 4.89
C HIS A 112 -8.53 6.58 4.35
N ALA A 113 -8.46 7.53 3.43
CA ALA A 113 -9.65 8.14 2.83
C ALA A 113 -10.51 7.10 2.09
N LEU A 114 -9.90 6.21 1.31
CA LEU A 114 -10.61 5.14 0.61
C LEU A 114 -11.29 4.17 1.58
N LEU A 115 -10.58 3.76 2.64
CA LEU A 115 -11.11 2.85 3.65
C LEU A 115 -12.27 3.50 4.43
N SER A 116 -12.15 4.78 4.80
CA SER A 116 -13.23 5.53 5.43
C SER A 116 -14.45 5.71 4.51
N ASP A 117 -14.24 5.72 3.19
CA ASP A 117 -15.30 5.83 2.18
C ASP A 117 -15.81 4.45 1.71
N GLY A 118 -15.70 3.42 2.56
CA GLY A 118 -16.30 2.11 2.34
C GLY A 118 -15.52 1.20 1.38
N ALA A 119 -14.25 1.47 1.09
CA ALA A 119 -13.39 0.53 0.36
C ALA A 119 -12.95 -0.69 1.22
N ALA A 120 -13.46 -0.82 2.45
CA ALA A 120 -13.38 -2.04 3.25
C ALA A 120 -14.64 -2.25 4.09
N GLY A 121 -14.89 -3.50 4.44
CA GLY A 121 -16.01 -3.93 5.26
C GLY A 121 -15.80 -5.34 5.84
N PRO A 122 -16.84 -5.94 6.44
CA PRO A 122 -16.73 -7.24 7.12
C PRO A 122 -16.24 -8.39 6.23
N GLU A 123 -16.49 -8.32 4.92
CA GLU A 123 -16.14 -9.37 3.96
C GLU A 123 -14.74 -9.19 3.33
N GLY A 124 -14.03 -8.11 3.69
CA GLY A 124 -12.71 -7.78 3.14
C GLY A 124 -12.64 -6.36 2.59
N TYR A 125 -11.76 -6.13 1.63
CA TYR A 125 -11.52 -4.81 1.05
C TYR A 125 -11.72 -4.81 -0.47
N ASP A 126 -12.22 -3.69 -1.01
CA ASP A 126 -12.41 -3.47 -2.44
C ASP A 126 -11.06 -3.19 -3.10
N ARG A 127 -10.32 -4.28 -3.34
CA ARG A 127 -9.01 -4.24 -3.98
C ARG A 127 -9.05 -3.55 -5.35
N PRO A 128 -10.00 -3.83 -6.26
CA PRO A 128 -10.09 -3.13 -7.54
C PRO A 128 -10.21 -1.61 -7.37
N ARG A 129 -11.08 -1.13 -6.48
CA ARG A 129 -11.25 0.31 -6.22
C ARG A 129 -9.99 0.95 -5.66
N ILE A 130 -9.35 0.32 -4.68
CA ILE A 130 -8.09 0.82 -4.10
C ILE A 130 -7.00 0.88 -5.16
N THR A 131 -6.82 -0.19 -5.93
CA THR A 131 -5.80 -0.26 -6.99
C THR A 131 -6.05 0.80 -8.07
N ALA A 132 -7.31 0.98 -8.49
CA ALA A 132 -7.68 1.98 -9.48
C ALA A 132 -7.40 3.41 -8.99
N ALA A 133 -7.66 3.72 -7.72
CA ALA A 133 -7.39 5.02 -7.14
C ALA A 133 -5.90 5.37 -7.16
N PHE A 134 -5.02 4.43 -6.78
CA PHE A 134 -3.57 4.64 -6.87
C PHE A 134 -3.07 4.70 -8.32
N ALA A 135 -3.62 3.86 -9.21
CA ALA A 135 -3.25 3.86 -10.63
C ALA A 135 -3.65 5.16 -11.35
N HIS A 136 -4.77 5.78 -10.99
CA HIS A 136 -5.20 7.06 -11.55
C HIS A 136 -4.15 8.17 -11.39
N LEU A 137 -3.38 8.13 -10.29
CA LEU A 137 -2.33 9.10 -9.99
C LEU A 137 -1.04 8.90 -10.82
N ASN A 138 -0.88 7.76 -11.51
CA ASN A 138 0.25 7.50 -12.40
C ASN A 138 0.14 8.24 -13.76
N GLY A 139 -0.79 9.17 -13.92
CA GLY A 139 -0.97 9.95 -15.16
C GLY A 139 -1.83 9.28 -16.23
N ALA A 140 -2.44 8.12 -15.93
CA ALA A 140 -3.41 7.48 -16.83
C ALA A 140 -4.81 8.12 -16.80
N GLY A 141 -5.02 9.15 -15.97
CA GLY A 141 -6.33 9.75 -15.70
C GLY A 141 -6.48 11.23 -16.04
N LEU A 142 -5.49 11.86 -16.66
CA LEU A 142 -5.55 13.25 -17.15
C LEU A 142 -5.55 13.31 -18.69
N ALA A 143 -6.38 12.46 -19.31
CA ALA A 143 -6.70 12.53 -20.73
C ALA A 143 -8.18 12.92 -20.89
#